data_AF-A0A7X1DLW7-F1
#
_entry.id   AF-A0A7X1DLW7-F1
#
_cell.length_a   1.000
_cell.length_b   1.000
_cell.length_c   1.000
_cell.angle_alpha   90.00
_cell.angle_beta   90.00
_cell.angle_gamma   90.00
#
_symmetry.space_group_name_H-M   'P 1'
#
loop_
_entity.id
_entity.type
_entity.pdbx_description
1 polymer ?
#
loop_
_entity_poly.entity_id
_entity_poly.type
_entity_poly.pdbx_seq_one_letter_code
_entity_poly.pdbx_strand_id
1 'polypeptide(L)'
;MKKIIGLLGICLIPWLAGCGLENSDYEIKVNDNLYLSQINPQQVLLVRSDDSIIIDTNNDADVSRSIAALDWNKEYFIAKSDVIDIDKESTKPLYWIYNIKEDKLDGSLSKAAFDKLLAEKGITLTLEKYNKRIKGENKIYE
;
A
#
# COMPACT_ATOMS: atom_id res chain seq x y z
N MET A 1 -11.42 -24.46 54.10
CA MET A 1 -10.85 -25.61 53.36
C MET A 1 -11.79 -26.01 52.25
N LYS A 2 -11.37 -25.88 50.98
CA LYS A 2 -11.70 -26.79 49.87
C LYS A 2 -10.82 -26.42 48.69
N LYS A 3 -9.84 -27.30 48.43
CA LYS A 3 -8.98 -27.32 47.25
C LYS A 3 -9.78 -27.93 46.11
N ILE A 4 -9.72 -27.35 44.91
CA ILE A 4 -9.95 -28.09 43.67
C ILE A 4 -8.80 -27.74 42.73
N ILE A 5 -7.93 -28.73 42.55
CA ILE A 5 -6.96 -28.86 41.49
C ILE A 5 -7.74 -29.25 40.24
N GLY A 6 -7.45 -28.61 39.11
CA GLY A 6 -8.06 -28.94 37.82
C GLY A 6 -7.14 -28.53 36.67
N LEU A 7 -6.02 -29.25 36.56
CA LEU A 7 -5.14 -29.24 35.41
C LEU A 7 -5.90 -29.87 34.23
N LEU A 8 -6.09 -29.16 33.11
CA LEU A 8 -6.42 -29.77 31.83
C LEU A 8 -6.26 -28.76 30.69
N GLY A 9 -5.55 -29.19 29.64
CA GLY A 9 -5.74 -28.65 28.31
C GLY A 9 -4.65 -27.68 27.84
N ILE A 10 -3.52 -28.26 27.43
CA ILE A 10 -2.71 -27.70 26.34
C ILE A 10 -3.65 -27.55 25.15
N CYS A 11 -4.21 -26.35 24.94
CA CYS A 11 -4.84 -26.01 23.67
C CYS A 11 -3.69 -25.64 22.73
N LEU A 12 -3.18 -26.67 22.06
CA LEU A 12 -2.55 -26.57 20.76
C LEU A 12 -3.47 -25.69 19.89
N ILE A 13 -3.18 -24.39 19.81
CA ILE A 13 -3.77 -23.58 18.76
C ILE A 13 -3.10 -24.11 17.48
N PRO A 14 -3.87 -24.74 16.60
CA PRO A 14 -3.31 -25.26 15.37
C PRO A 14 -2.71 -24.07 14.63
N TRP A 15 -1.46 -24.23 14.19
CA TRP A 15 -0.96 -23.57 13.00
C TRP A 15 -1.88 -23.93 11.85
N LEU A 16 -3.05 -23.29 11.81
CA LEU A 16 -3.82 -23.13 10.60
C LEU A 16 -2.97 -22.19 9.76
N ALA A 17 -2.17 -22.79 8.90
CA ALA A 17 -1.81 -22.21 7.63
C ALA A 17 -3.10 -21.70 6.99
N GLY A 18 -3.41 -20.43 7.27
CA GLY A 18 -4.47 -19.69 6.63
C GLY A 18 -4.02 -19.38 5.22
N CYS A 19 -4.55 -20.13 4.27
CA CYS A 19 -4.54 -19.79 2.86
C CYS A 19 -4.94 -18.31 2.67
N GLY A 20 -4.13 -17.55 1.93
CA GLY A 20 -4.58 -16.39 1.16
C GLY A 20 -4.88 -15.09 1.91
N LEU A 21 -3.94 -14.56 2.70
CA LEU A 21 -3.94 -13.14 3.11
C LEU A 21 -3.44 -12.22 1.98
N GLU A 22 -3.86 -12.39 0.73
CA GLU A 22 -3.35 -11.55 -0.38
C GLU A 22 -4.26 -10.36 -0.70
N ASN A 23 -5.58 -10.45 -0.46
CA ASN A 23 -6.56 -9.39 -0.79
C ASN A 23 -7.32 -8.94 0.46
N SER A 24 -6.73 -8.05 1.24
CA SER A 24 -7.38 -7.50 2.44
C SER A 24 -7.18 -6.00 2.44
N ASP A 25 -8.17 -5.27 2.96
CA ASP A 25 -8.06 -3.84 3.19
C ASP A 25 -6.88 -3.57 4.13
N TYR A 26 -6.14 -2.49 3.87
CA TYR A 26 -5.04 -2.06 4.74
C TYR A 26 -4.92 -0.54 4.73
N GLU A 27 -4.25 -0.02 5.74
CA GLU A 27 -3.85 1.38 5.80
C GLU A 27 -2.40 1.47 6.30
N ILE A 28 -1.64 2.35 5.67
CA ILE A 28 -0.26 2.67 6.03
C ILE A 28 -0.20 4.15 6.35
N LYS A 29 0.20 4.47 7.57
CA LYS A 29 0.50 5.86 7.93
C LYS A 29 1.84 6.28 7.33
N VAL A 30 1.81 7.18 6.36
CA VAL A 30 3.01 7.78 5.76
C VAL A 30 3.57 8.87 6.67
N ASN A 31 2.69 9.74 7.17
CA ASN A 31 2.95 10.72 8.23
C ASN A 31 1.64 11.13 8.93
N ASP A 32 1.65 12.14 9.81
CA ASP A 32 0.45 12.55 10.56
C ASP A 32 -0.72 13.03 9.70
N ASN A 33 -0.42 13.56 8.51
CA ASN A 33 -1.40 14.10 7.58
C ASN A 33 -1.63 13.23 6.34
N LEU A 34 -0.97 12.06 6.22
CA LEU A 34 -0.99 11.28 4.99
C LEU A 34 -1.00 9.78 5.25
N TYR A 35 -1.95 9.10 4.62
CA TYR A 35 -2.19 7.66 4.75
C TYR A 35 -2.33 7.04 3.36
N LEU A 36 -1.82 5.83 3.20
CA LEU A 36 -2.08 5.01 2.02
C LEU A 36 -3.06 3.91 2.42
N SER A 37 -4.23 3.90 1.82
CA SER A 37 -5.27 2.92 2.13
C SER A 37 -5.56 2.09 0.88
N GLN A 38 -5.64 0.77 1.05
CA GLN A 38 -6.17 -0.11 0.01
C GLN A 38 -7.51 -0.64 0.46
N ILE A 39 -8.48 -0.56 -0.43
CA ILE A 39 -9.80 -1.13 -0.27
C ILE A 39 -9.96 -2.18 -1.37
N ASN A 40 -10.18 -3.41 -0.93
CA ASN A 40 -10.19 -4.70 -1.61
C ASN A 40 -10.24 -4.70 -3.15
N PRO A 41 -9.48 -5.62 -3.77
CA PRO A 41 -8.18 -5.40 -4.42
C PRO A 41 -8.16 -4.32 -5.52
N GLN A 42 -9.24 -3.58 -5.74
CA GLN A 42 -9.42 -2.72 -6.90
C GLN A 42 -8.87 -1.32 -6.71
N GLN A 43 -8.84 -0.83 -5.47
CA GLN A 43 -8.58 0.58 -5.21
C GLN A 43 -7.49 0.77 -4.17
N VAL A 44 -6.45 1.53 -4.54
CA VAL A 44 -5.49 2.11 -3.61
C VAL A 44 -5.60 3.61 -3.66
N LEU A 45 -5.69 4.19 -2.47
CA LEU A 45 -5.84 5.61 -2.25
C LEU A 45 -4.63 6.13 -1.47
N LEU A 46 -4.02 7.20 -1.97
CA LEU A 46 -3.20 8.07 -1.11
C LEU A 46 -4.12 9.20 -0.64
N VAL A 47 -4.39 9.26 0.65
CA VAL A 47 -5.35 10.19 1.26
C VAL A 47 -4.69 11.06 2.30
N ARG A 48 -5.21 12.28 2.45
CA ARG A 48 -4.90 13.12 3.60
C ARG A 48 -5.70 12.70 4.82
N SER A 49 -5.32 13.22 6.00
CA SER A 49 -6.05 12.99 7.25
C SER A 49 -7.48 13.56 7.29
N ASP A 50 -7.82 14.44 6.35
CA ASP A 50 -9.16 15.01 6.14
C ASP A 50 -9.97 14.26 5.07
N ASP A 51 -9.55 13.03 4.72
CA ASP A 51 -10.14 12.15 3.71
C ASP A 51 -10.04 12.67 2.26
N SER A 52 -9.31 13.76 2.00
CA SER A 52 -9.08 14.21 0.63
C SER A 52 -8.16 13.25 -0.14
N ILE A 53 -8.61 12.81 -1.31
CA ILE A 53 -7.90 11.85 -2.16
C ILE A 53 -6.85 12.56 -3.03
N ILE A 54 -5.62 12.03 -3.03
CA ILE A 54 -4.49 12.52 -3.83
C ILE A 54 -4.22 11.58 -5.00
N ILE A 55 -4.08 10.28 -4.73
CA ILE A 55 -3.94 9.23 -5.74
C ILE A 55 -5.16 8.33 -5.62
N ASP A 56 -5.82 8.06 -6.75
CA ASP A 56 -6.85 7.03 -6.87
C ASP A 56 -6.49 6.10 -8.02
N THR A 57 -6.18 4.85 -7.72
CA THR A 57 -5.81 3.87 -8.73
C THR A 57 -7.03 3.25 -9.45
N ASN A 58 -8.25 3.57 -9.02
CA ASN A 58 -9.52 3.09 -9.58
C ASN A 58 -10.22 4.13 -10.47
N ASN A 59 -9.48 5.09 -11.05
CA ASN A 59 -10.09 6.13 -11.90
C ASN A 59 -10.73 5.59 -13.20
N ASP A 60 -10.45 4.34 -13.54
CA ASP A 60 -11.01 3.59 -14.65
C ASP A 60 -11.76 2.41 -14.02
N ALA A 61 -13.09 2.51 -13.98
CA ALA A 61 -13.97 1.53 -13.35
C ALA A 61 -13.81 0.11 -13.92
N ASP A 62 -13.20 0.00 -15.09
CA ASP A 62 -13.00 -1.26 -15.79
C ASP A 62 -11.53 -1.76 -15.63
N VAL A 63 -10.62 -1.05 -14.94
CA VAL A 63 -9.22 -1.49 -14.69
C VAL A 63 -8.90 -1.51 -13.20
N SER A 64 -8.73 -2.71 -12.64
CA SER A 64 -8.24 -2.90 -11.27
C SER A 64 -6.72 -2.69 -11.17
N ARG A 65 -6.26 -1.82 -10.26
CA ARG A 65 -4.83 -1.54 -10.02
C ARG A 65 -4.47 -1.53 -8.54
N SER A 66 -3.38 -2.22 -8.19
CA SER A 66 -2.77 -2.19 -6.84
C SER A 66 -1.41 -1.50 -6.85
N ILE A 67 -1.00 -0.95 -5.70
CA ILE A 67 0.38 -0.54 -5.46
C ILE A 67 1.23 -1.78 -5.23
N ALA A 68 2.18 -2.02 -6.13
CA ALA A 68 3.08 -3.18 -6.11
C ALA A 68 4.44 -2.85 -5.47
N ALA A 69 4.84 -1.58 -5.50
CA ALA A 69 6.06 -1.10 -4.86
C ALA A 69 5.90 0.35 -4.44
N LEU A 70 6.52 0.73 -3.33
CA LEU A 70 6.48 2.07 -2.79
C LEU A 70 7.70 2.34 -1.90
N ASP A 71 7.96 3.62 -1.62
CA ASP A 71 8.93 4.09 -0.62
C ASP A 71 8.62 5.56 -0.29
N TRP A 72 9.01 6.03 0.90
CA TRP A 72 8.77 7.41 1.30
C TRP A 72 9.77 7.93 2.31
N ASN A 73 9.92 9.25 2.33
CA ASN A 73 10.63 9.99 3.37
C ASN A 73 9.82 11.23 3.79
N LYS A 74 10.47 12.20 4.43
CA LYS A 74 9.81 13.42 4.91
C LYS A 74 9.36 14.38 3.80
N GLU A 75 9.83 14.20 2.57
CA GLU A 75 9.60 15.12 1.46
C GLU A 75 8.88 14.45 0.28
N TYR A 76 9.18 13.19 0.00
CA TYR A 76 8.63 12.48 -1.14
C TYR A 76 7.99 11.16 -0.73
N PHE A 77 6.91 10.82 -1.42
CA PHE A 77 6.35 9.49 -1.50
C PHE A 77 6.43 9.04 -2.97
N ILE A 78 6.94 7.83 -3.21
CA ILE A 78 7.00 7.25 -4.54
C ILE A 78 6.26 5.92 -4.56
N ALA A 79 5.59 5.63 -5.68
CA ALA A 79 4.89 4.37 -5.82
C ALA A 79 4.80 3.89 -7.26
N LYS A 80 4.58 2.59 -7.40
CA LYS A 80 4.31 1.88 -8.65
C LYS A 80 3.01 1.12 -8.51
N SER A 81 2.10 1.35 -9.45
CA SER A 81 0.85 0.60 -9.58
C SER A 81 0.95 -0.42 -10.70
N ASP A 82 0.57 -1.67 -10.43
CA ASP A 82 0.42 -2.75 -11.41
C ASP A 82 -1.06 -3.09 -11.60
N VAL A 83 -1.38 -3.68 -12.74
CA VAL A 83 -2.73 -4.19 -13.05
C VAL A 83 -2.91 -5.54 -12.37
N ILE A 84 -4.07 -5.76 -11.76
CA ILE A 84 -4.37 -7.04 -11.08
C ILE A 84 -5.18 -7.98 -11.98
N ASP A 85 -5.97 -7.42 -12.92
CA ASP A 85 -6.80 -8.19 -13.83
C ASP A 85 -6.21 -8.24 -15.26
N ILE A 86 -6.06 -9.45 -15.80
CA ILE A 86 -5.35 -9.74 -17.05
C ILE A 86 -6.30 -9.71 -18.26
N ASP A 87 -7.61 -9.57 -18.03
CA ASP A 87 -8.63 -9.64 -19.09
C ASP A 87 -8.71 -8.36 -19.96
N LYS A 88 -8.00 -7.30 -19.56
CA LYS A 88 -7.80 -6.12 -20.39
C LYS A 88 -6.45 -6.13 -21.07
N GLU A 89 -6.44 -5.66 -22.32
CA GLU A 89 -5.23 -5.43 -23.12
C GLU A 89 -4.17 -4.75 -22.24
N SER A 90 -3.05 -5.47 -22.04
CA SER A 90 -2.04 -5.23 -20.99
C SER A 90 -1.72 -3.74 -20.81
N THR A 91 -2.39 -3.09 -19.85
CA THR A 91 -2.08 -1.70 -19.55
C THR A 91 -0.76 -1.65 -18.77
N LYS A 92 0.12 -0.73 -19.16
CA LYS A 92 1.45 -0.64 -18.56
C LYS A 92 1.36 -0.23 -17.08
N PRO A 93 2.34 -0.63 -16.25
CA PRO A 93 2.47 -0.11 -14.90
C PRO A 93 2.57 1.42 -14.89
N LEU A 94 1.98 2.04 -13.87
CA LEU A 94 2.03 3.48 -13.64
C LEU A 94 2.96 3.79 -12.47
N TYR A 95 3.66 4.90 -12.57
CA TYR A 95 4.61 5.35 -11.57
C TYR A 95 4.20 6.74 -11.07
N TRP A 96 4.40 6.98 -9.78
CA TRP A 96 3.92 8.16 -9.07
C TRP A 96 5.02 8.76 -8.21
N ILE A 97 5.16 10.09 -8.24
CA ILE A 97 5.98 10.86 -7.31
C ILE A 97 5.08 11.91 -6.68
N TYR A 98 4.96 11.87 -5.37
CA TYR A 98 4.21 12.86 -4.60
C TYR A 98 5.18 13.66 -3.74
N ASN A 99 5.23 14.98 -3.96
CA ASN A 99 5.96 15.92 -3.11
C ASN A 99 5.07 16.28 -1.92
N ILE A 100 5.40 15.75 -0.75
CA ILE A 100 4.66 15.92 0.50
C ILE A 100 4.74 17.37 0.99
N LYS A 101 5.88 18.05 0.80
CA LYS A 101 6.05 19.43 1.27
C LYS A 101 5.32 20.44 0.41
N GLU A 102 5.31 20.21 -0.89
CA GLU A 102 4.67 21.10 -1.88
C GLU A 102 3.23 20.70 -2.21
N ASP A 103 2.74 19.60 -1.64
CA ASP A 103 1.39 19.07 -1.88
C ASP A 103 1.11 18.84 -3.38
N LYS A 104 2.11 18.30 -4.10
CA LYS A 104 2.10 18.18 -5.56
C LYS A 104 2.30 16.74 -6.03
N LEU A 105 1.41 16.27 -6.90
CA LEU A 105 1.48 14.96 -7.54
C LEU A 105 2.01 15.04 -8.98
N ASP A 106 3.12 14.34 -9.23
CA ASP A 106 3.62 14.00 -10.56
C ASP A 106 3.28 12.51 -10.82
N GLY A 107 2.10 12.24 -11.38
CA GLY A 107 1.48 10.90 -11.45
C GLY A 107 1.30 10.32 -12.86
N SER A 108 0.85 9.05 -12.93
CA SER A 108 0.61 8.31 -14.18
C SER A 108 1.81 8.27 -15.14
N LEU A 109 3.02 8.21 -14.59
CA LEU A 109 4.26 8.27 -15.35
C LEU A 109 4.61 6.90 -15.95
N SER A 110 5.31 6.92 -17.09
CA SER A 110 6.08 5.77 -17.55
C SER A 110 7.32 5.57 -16.66
N LYS A 111 7.90 4.35 -16.65
CA LYS A 111 9.14 4.10 -15.91
C LYS A 111 10.26 5.07 -16.28
N ALA A 112 10.45 5.34 -17.58
CA ALA A 112 11.51 6.23 -18.04
C ALA A 112 11.29 7.68 -17.57
N ALA A 113 10.05 8.17 -17.60
CA ALA A 113 9.73 9.51 -17.10
C ALA A 113 9.92 9.59 -15.58
N PHE A 114 9.52 8.55 -14.85
CA PHE A 114 9.73 8.43 -13.42
C PHE A 114 11.21 8.45 -13.05
N ASP A 115 12.02 7.57 -13.64
CA ASP A 115 13.47 7.50 -13.36
C ASP A 115 14.16 8.84 -13.66
N LYS A 116 13.77 9.50 -14.77
CA LYS A 116 14.27 10.84 -15.14
C LYS A 116 13.90 11.89 -14.09
N LEU A 117 12.64 11.93 -13.65
CA LEU A 117 12.17 12.88 -12.65
C LEU A 117 12.85 12.67 -11.29
N LEU A 118 13.08 11.43 -10.88
CA LEU A 118 13.85 11.13 -9.66
C LEU A 118 15.25 11.73 -9.74
N ALA A 119 15.94 11.52 -10.87
CA ALA A 119 17.29 12.05 -11.08
C ALA A 119 17.32 13.60 -11.13
N GLU A 120 16.39 14.23 -11.85
CA GLU A 120 16.29 15.68 -11.97
C GLU A 120 16.02 16.37 -10.63
N LYS A 121 15.19 15.76 -9.77
CA LYS A 121 14.86 16.28 -8.44
C LYS A 121 15.85 15.84 -7.34
N GLY A 122 16.82 14.99 -7.66
CA GLY A 122 17.77 14.44 -6.68
C GLY A 122 17.12 13.52 -5.63
N ILE A 123 16.03 12.84 -5.99
CA ILE A 123 15.31 11.94 -5.10
C ILE A 123 16.04 10.60 -5.02
N THR A 124 16.48 10.21 -3.82
CA THR A 124 17.25 8.97 -3.58
C THR A 124 16.39 7.78 -3.13
N LEU A 125 15.07 7.93 -3.12
CA LEU A 125 14.14 6.85 -2.78
C LEU A 125 14.19 5.74 -3.84
N THR A 126 13.96 4.52 -3.42
CA THR A 126 13.96 3.35 -4.30
C THR A 126 12.67 2.60 -4.16
N LEU A 127 12.02 2.22 -5.27
CA LEU A 127 10.79 1.43 -5.22
C LEU A 127 11.04 0.07 -4.57
N GLU A 128 10.63 -0.07 -3.30
CA GLU A 128 10.70 -1.34 -2.58
C GLU A 128 9.41 -2.13 -2.83
N LYS A 129 9.54 -3.44 -3.11
CA LYS A 129 8.38 -4.29 -3.33
C LYS A 129 7.48 -4.24 -2.09
N TYR A 130 6.23 -3.85 -2.30
CA TYR A 130 5.24 -3.82 -1.25
C TYR A 130 4.80 -5.25 -0.95
N ASN A 131 5.45 -5.87 0.04
CA ASN A 131 4.92 -7.04 0.74
C ASN A 131 4.32 -6.49 2.04
N LYS A 132 3.08 -6.86 2.38
CA LYS A 132 2.27 -6.30 3.50
C LYS A 132 3.08 -5.85 4.74
N ARG A 133 4.15 -6.55 5.11
CA ARG A 133 5.10 -6.23 6.18
C ARG A 133 6.10 -5.06 5.90
N ILE A 134 5.65 -3.85 5.55
CA ILE A 134 6.52 -2.65 5.54
C ILE A 134 6.41 -1.86 6.85
N LYS A 135 7.43 -1.05 7.18
CA LYS A 135 7.52 -0.17 8.37
C LYS A 135 6.21 0.60 8.63
N GLY A 136 5.70 0.49 9.86
CA GLY A 136 4.61 1.34 10.36
C GLY A 136 3.19 0.86 10.07
N GLU A 137 3.01 -0.36 9.54
CA GLU A 137 1.70 -0.98 9.36
C GLU A 137 0.99 -1.21 10.70
N ASN A 138 -0.24 -0.70 10.86
CA ASN A 138 -1.19 -1.14 11.87
C ASN A 138 -2.34 -1.85 11.16
N LYS A 139 -2.62 -3.11 11.54
CA LYS A 139 -3.80 -3.81 11.02
C LYS A 139 -5.07 -3.15 11.54
N ILE A 140 -5.99 -2.80 10.64
CA ILE A 140 -7.30 -2.24 11.03
C ILE A 140 -8.26 -3.36 11.47
N TYR A 141 -8.07 -4.60 11.01
CA TYR A 141 -8.89 -5.76 11.40
C TYR A 141 -8.03 -7.03 11.62
N GLU A 142 -8.26 -7.74 12.72
CA GLU A 142 -7.68 -9.06 13.05
C GLU A 142 -8.52 -10.21 12.50
#